data_AF-A0AB37QRZ5-F1
#
_entry.id   AF-A0AB37QRZ5-F1
#
_cell.length_a   1.000
_cell.length_b   1.000
_cell.length_c   1.000
_cell.angle_alpha   90.00
_cell.angle_beta   90.00
_cell.angle_gamma   90.00
#
_symmetry.space_group_name_H-M   'P 1'
#
loop_
_entity.id
_entity.type
_entity.pdbx_description
1 polymer ?
#
loop_
_entity_poly.entity_id
_entity_poly.type
_entity_poly.pdbx_seq_one_letter_code
_entity_poly.pdbx_strand_id
1 'polypeptide(L)'
;MKTADLHSLQALRALREQRAATRLAVQRERCRDASSDLDHARESLRLHREKLVQEAEQAYGRFSEGLSVSAWRAAQDRLQQLDEERVALQADADAVALTLKTEEQARAQLKQAHIEQQQKTRAWDSLLEQRVRSDARLAEQRDEADQPSVAIPAGVSGNEP
;
A
#
# COMPACT_ATOMS: atom_id res chain seq x y z
N MET A 1 -16.41 -31.81 -8.80
CA MET A 1 -16.63 -30.35 -8.96
C MET A 1 -16.80 -30.04 -10.43
N LYS A 2 -17.74 -29.17 -10.78
CA LYS A 2 -17.96 -28.74 -12.17
C LYS A 2 -16.97 -27.61 -12.50
N THR A 3 -16.61 -27.44 -13.77
CA THR A 3 -15.73 -26.35 -14.25
C THR A 3 -16.27 -24.97 -13.89
N ALA A 4 -17.59 -24.80 -13.90
CA ALA A 4 -18.28 -23.58 -13.45
C ALA A 4 -17.98 -23.21 -11.98
N ASP A 5 -17.88 -24.21 -11.09
CA ASP A 5 -17.56 -23.97 -9.67
C ASP A 5 -16.11 -23.48 -9.51
N LEU A 6 -15.19 -23.97 -10.34
CA LEU A 6 -13.79 -23.55 -10.34
C LEU A 6 -13.64 -22.10 -10.84
N HIS A 7 -14.35 -21.73 -11.90
CA HIS A 7 -14.39 -20.36 -12.39
C HIS A 7 -15.02 -19.38 -11.39
N SER A 8 -16.08 -19.78 -10.67
CA SER A 8 -16.67 -18.93 -9.63
C SER A 8 -15.68 -18.68 -8.47
N LEU A 9 -14.94 -19.71 -8.05
CA LEU A 9 -13.90 -19.57 -7.04
C LEU A 9 -12.72 -18.73 -7.53
N GLN A 10 -12.37 -18.82 -8.82
CA GLN A 10 -11.34 -17.97 -9.43
C GLN A 10 -11.77 -16.49 -9.43
N ALA A 11 -13.00 -16.19 -9.85
CA ALA A 11 -13.54 -14.83 -9.80
C ALA A 11 -13.55 -14.26 -8.37
N LEU A 12 -13.93 -15.06 -7.37
CA LEU A 12 -13.88 -14.65 -5.97
C LEU A 12 -12.45 -14.35 -5.48
N ARG A 13 -11.44 -15.09 -5.96
CA ARG A 13 -10.03 -14.84 -5.61
C ARG A 13 -9.51 -13.57 -6.26
N ALA A 14 -9.80 -13.35 -7.55
CA ALA A 14 -9.46 -12.12 -8.26
C ALA A 14 -10.06 -10.89 -7.57
N LEU A 15 -11.33 -10.98 -7.14
CA LEU A 15 -11.97 -9.91 -6.37
C LEU A 15 -11.28 -9.64 -5.01
N ARG A 16 -10.83 -10.69 -4.31
CA ARG A 16 -10.07 -10.53 -3.06
C ARG A 16 -8.71 -9.87 -3.28
N GLU A 17 -8.01 -10.25 -4.35
CA GLU A 17 -6.73 -9.62 -4.74
C GLU A 17 -6.92 -8.15 -5.10
N GLN A 18 -7.94 -7.83 -5.92
CA GLN A 18 -8.29 -6.44 -6.24
C GLN A 18 -8.56 -5.62 -4.98
N ARG A 19 -9.37 -6.14 -4.04
CA ARG A 19 -9.64 -5.47 -2.76
C ARG A 19 -8.38 -5.27 -1.92
N ALA A 20 -7.48 -6.26 -1.88
CA ALA A 20 -6.21 -6.15 -1.18
C ALA A 20 -5.32 -5.07 -1.81
N ALA A 21 -5.26 -5.00 -3.14
CA ALA A 21 -4.52 -3.99 -3.88
C ALA A 21 -5.08 -2.58 -3.62
N THR A 22 -6.40 -2.41 -3.65
CA THR A 22 -7.07 -1.13 -3.33
C THR A 22 -6.77 -0.69 -1.90
N ARG A 23 -6.85 -1.60 -0.91
CA ARG A 23 -6.51 -1.28 0.49
C ARG A 23 -5.05 -0.83 0.63
N LEU A 24 -4.13 -1.51 -0.06
CA LEU A 24 -2.72 -1.13 -0.05
C LEU A 24 -2.48 0.23 -0.72
N ALA A 25 -3.22 0.54 -1.79
CA ALA A 25 -3.14 1.84 -2.47
C ALA A 25 -3.60 2.98 -1.55
N VAL A 26 -4.77 2.84 -0.91
CA VAL A 26 -5.27 3.81 0.07
C VAL A 26 -4.28 3.98 1.22
N GLN A 27 -3.69 2.88 1.71
CA GLN A 27 -2.71 2.96 2.79
C GLN A 27 -1.43 3.70 2.38
N ARG A 28 -1.00 3.57 1.11
CA ARG A 28 0.15 4.32 0.59
C ARG A 28 -0.12 5.80 0.51
N GLU A 29 -1.35 6.19 0.16
CA GLU A 29 -1.79 7.58 0.16
C GLU A 29 -1.74 8.16 1.57
N ARG A 30 -2.32 7.48 2.55
CA ARG A 30 -2.24 7.87 3.98
C ARG A 30 -0.81 8.04 4.49
N CYS A 31 0.10 7.16 4.11
CA CYS A 31 1.51 7.30 4.47
C CYS A 31 2.16 8.55 3.85
N ARG A 32 1.77 8.91 2.62
CA ARG A 32 2.27 10.12 1.96
C ARG A 32 1.72 11.38 2.63
N ASP A 33 0.42 11.39 2.92
CA ASP A 33 -0.23 12.50 3.60
C ASP A 33 0.40 12.72 4.98
N ALA A 34 0.52 11.66 5.80
CA ALA A 34 1.17 11.74 7.11
C ALA A 34 2.67 12.16 7.03
N SER A 35 3.37 11.79 5.96
CA SER A 35 4.75 12.24 5.72
C SER A 35 4.80 13.73 5.40
N SER A 36 3.89 14.20 4.54
CA SER A 36 3.75 15.62 4.23
C SER A 36 3.41 16.42 5.50
N ASP A 37 2.46 15.95 6.30
CA ASP A 37 2.07 16.60 7.56
C ASP A 37 3.25 16.69 8.54
N LEU A 38 4.09 15.65 8.61
CA LEU A 38 5.28 15.65 9.45
C LEU A 38 6.30 16.69 8.98
N ASP A 39 6.51 16.81 7.68
CA ASP A 39 7.41 17.80 7.10
C ASP A 39 6.92 19.23 7.39
N HIS A 40 5.61 19.47 7.28
CA HIS A 40 5.00 20.76 7.63
C HIS A 40 5.13 21.08 9.13
N ALA A 41 4.89 20.10 10.01
CA ALA A 41 5.03 20.29 11.45
C ALA A 41 6.48 20.60 11.86
N ARG A 42 7.44 19.90 11.25
CA ARG A 42 8.88 20.14 11.47
C ARG A 42 9.30 21.52 10.98
N GLU A 43 8.82 21.93 9.81
CA GLU A 43 9.13 23.25 9.26
C GLU A 43 8.53 24.37 10.12
N SER A 44 7.28 24.21 10.57
CA SER A 44 6.64 25.16 11.48
C SER A 44 7.43 25.30 12.79
N LEU A 45 7.90 24.18 13.35
CA LEU A 45 8.74 24.17 14.53
C LEU A 45 10.12 24.84 14.28
N ARG A 46 10.72 24.62 13.10
CA ARG A 46 11.99 25.26 12.71
C ARG A 46 11.85 26.78 12.67
N LEU A 47 10.85 27.27 11.94
CA LEU A 47 10.55 28.70 11.83
C LEU A 47 10.25 29.33 13.18
N HIS A 48 9.54 28.61 14.05
CA HIS A 48 9.24 29.09 15.40
C HIS A 48 10.49 29.18 16.29
N ARG A 49 11.40 28.21 16.20
CA ARG A 49 12.70 28.27 16.89
C ARG A 49 13.55 29.45 16.42
N GLU A 50 13.55 29.72 15.11
CA GLU A 50 14.24 30.89 14.55
C GLU A 50 13.66 32.20 15.07
N LYS A 51 12.32 32.31 15.12
CA LYS A 51 11.64 33.46 15.72
C LYS A 51 11.99 33.65 17.19
N LEU A 52 12.04 32.57 17.97
CA LEU A 52 12.42 32.62 19.39
C LEU A 52 13.85 33.16 19.56
N VAL A 53 14.79 32.70 18.73
CA VAL A 53 16.18 33.19 18.75
C VAL A 53 16.24 34.68 18.40
N GLN A 54 15.54 35.11 17.35
CA GLN A 54 15.50 36.53 16.95
C GLN A 54 14.92 37.43 18.04
N GLU A 55 13.84 37.01 18.70
CA GLU A 55 13.24 37.76 19.81
C GLU A 55 14.17 37.81 21.03
N ALA A 56 14.89 36.72 21.31
CA ALA A 56 15.88 36.70 22.37
C ALA A 56 17.02 37.68 22.08
N GLU A 57 17.58 37.64 20.88
CA GLU A 57 18.63 38.57 20.43
C GLU A 57 18.18 40.03 20.52
N GLN A 58 16.96 40.33 20.09
CA GLN A 58 16.39 41.69 20.19
C GLN A 58 16.21 42.12 21.65
N ALA A 59 15.71 41.24 22.51
CA ALA A 59 15.53 41.54 23.93
C ALA A 59 16.89 41.82 24.61
N TYR A 60 17.91 40.99 24.35
CA TYR A 60 19.25 41.18 24.89
C TYR A 60 19.97 42.42 24.32
N GLY A 61 19.80 42.70 23.03
CA GLY A 61 20.36 43.90 22.39
C GLY A 61 19.78 45.17 22.99
N ARG A 62 18.45 45.25 23.17
CA ARG A 62 17.85 46.41 23.82
C ARG A 62 18.17 46.49 25.32
N PHE A 63 18.39 45.34 25.99
CA PHE A 63 18.85 45.32 27.38
C PHE A 63 20.23 45.98 27.54
N SER A 64 21.18 45.71 26.63
CA SER A 64 22.50 46.34 26.67
C SER A 64 22.47 47.85 26.37
N GLU A 65 21.43 48.32 25.68
CA GLU A 65 21.17 49.75 25.40
C GLU A 65 20.49 50.50 26.57
N GLY A 66 20.16 49.82 27.68
CA GLY A 66 19.58 50.46 28.87
C GLY A 66 18.05 50.40 28.91
N LEU A 67 17.48 49.23 28.65
CA LEU A 67 16.04 48.98 28.72
C LEU A 67 15.45 49.25 30.12
N SER A 68 14.21 49.73 30.18
CA SER A 68 13.49 49.84 31.44
C SER A 68 13.16 48.46 32.03
N VAL A 69 13.05 48.38 33.36
CA VAL A 69 12.71 47.12 34.07
C VAL A 69 11.35 46.56 33.61
N SER A 70 10.37 47.42 33.34
CA SER A 70 9.05 46.99 32.86
C SER A 70 9.11 46.41 31.45
N ALA A 71 9.86 47.04 30.54
CA ALA A 71 10.07 46.51 29.20
C ALA A 71 10.86 45.19 29.23
N TRP A 72 11.77 45.01 30.19
CA TRP A 72 12.54 43.78 30.33
C TRP A 72 11.66 42.63 30.79
N ARG A 73 10.79 42.87 31.77
CA ARG A 73 9.78 41.88 32.21
C ARG A 73 8.85 41.49 31.06
N ALA A 74 8.35 42.46 30.29
CA ALA A 74 7.51 42.16 29.13
C ALA A 74 8.24 41.30 28.07
N ALA A 75 9.54 41.55 27.85
CA ALA A 75 10.36 40.71 26.97
C ALA A 75 10.54 39.30 27.52
N GLN A 76 10.77 39.14 28.83
CA GLN A 76 10.83 37.82 29.47
C GLN A 76 9.52 37.04 29.34
N ASP A 77 8.39 37.70 29.63
CA ASP A 77 7.06 37.09 29.49
C ASP A 77 6.83 36.65 28.04
N ARG A 78 7.25 37.46 27.07
CA ARG A 78 7.13 37.11 25.65
C ARG A 78 8.00 35.92 25.25
N LEU A 79 9.24 35.86 25.74
CA LEU A 79 10.14 34.72 25.49
C LEU A 79 9.61 33.44 26.13
N GLN A 80 9.02 33.54 27.32
CA GLN A 80 8.38 32.40 27.98
C GLN A 80 7.19 31.88 27.15
N GLN A 81 6.32 32.76 26.66
CA GLN A 81 5.22 32.37 25.77
C GLN A 81 5.72 31.67 24.50
N LEU A 82 6.78 32.19 23.87
CA LEU A 82 7.37 31.55 22.68
C LEU A 82 7.96 30.17 23.01
N ASP A 83 8.54 30.00 24.19
CA ASP A 83 9.07 28.70 24.64
C ASP A 83 7.94 27.68 24.88
N GLU A 84 6.85 28.11 25.51
CA GLU A 84 5.63 27.31 25.70
C GLU A 84 5.01 26.90 24.35
N GLU A 85 4.89 27.84 23.41
CA GLU A 85 4.45 27.58 22.03
C GLU A 85 5.39 26.58 21.32
N ARG A 86 6.71 26.68 21.53
CA ARG A 86 7.70 25.73 20.97
C ARG A 86 7.48 24.33 21.52
N VAL A 87 7.20 24.19 22.82
CA VAL A 87 6.94 22.89 23.44
C VAL A 87 5.67 22.26 22.86
N ALA A 88 4.62 23.04 22.66
CA ALA A 88 3.40 22.56 21.99
C ALA A 88 3.68 22.09 20.55
N LEU A 89 4.38 22.91 19.75
CA LEU A 89 4.74 22.53 18.37
C LEU A 89 5.63 21.28 18.29
N GLN A 90 6.53 21.09 19.26
CA GLN A 90 7.34 19.87 19.36
C GLN A 90 6.46 18.65 19.65
N ALA A 91 5.51 18.77 20.59
CA ALA A 91 4.57 17.69 20.89
C ALA A 91 3.69 17.33 19.68
N ASP A 92 3.24 18.33 18.92
CA ASP A 92 2.49 18.11 17.68
C ASP A 92 3.32 17.38 16.63
N ALA A 93 4.57 17.80 16.40
CA ALA A 93 5.48 17.12 15.48
C ALA A 93 5.76 15.66 15.89
N ASP A 94 5.90 15.40 17.19
CA ASP A 94 6.10 14.05 17.73
C ASP A 94 4.84 13.17 17.57
N ALA A 95 3.65 13.74 17.76
CA ALA A 95 2.38 13.05 17.53
C ALA A 95 2.17 12.67 16.06
N VAL A 96 2.50 13.58 15.13
CA VAL A 96 2.45 13.29 13.69
C VAL A 96 3.50 12.25 13.31
N ALA A 97 4.71 12.29 13.89
CA ALA A 97 5.73 11.27 13.66
C ALA A 97 5.28 9.88 14.13
N LEU A 98 4.59 9.79 15.26
CA LEU A 98 3.99 8.55 15.74
C LEU A 98 2.92 8.05 14.76
N THR A 99 2.08 8.95 14.24
CA THR A 99 1.03 8.63 13.27
C THR A 99 1.63 8.09 11.97
N LEU A 100 2.68 8.72 11.43
CA LEU A 100 3.40 8.21 10.26
C LEU A 100 3.91 6.79 10.53
N LYS A 101 4.52 6.55 11.68
CA LYS A 101 5.03 5.23 12.07
C LYS A 101 3.92 4.19 12.11
N THR A 102 2.74 4.50 12.65
CA THR A 102 1.60 3.56 12.67
C THR A 102 1.07 3.27 11.27
N GLU A 103 0.96 4.28 10.42
CA GLU A 103 0.52 4.12 9.03
C GLU A 103 1.52 3.28 8.22
N GLU A 104 2.83 3.46 8.43
CA GLU A 104 3.86 2.65 7.77
C GLU A 104 3.86 1.19 8.22
N GLN A 105 3.60 0.94 9.50
CA GLN A 105 3.43 -0.43 10.03
C GLN A 105 2.21 -1.11 9.40
N ALA A 106 1.08 -0.41 9.32
CA ALA A 106 -0.11 -0.91 8.64
C ALA A 106 0.14 -1.17 7.14
N ARG A 107 0.91 -0.29 6.47
CA ARG A 107 1.35 -0.51 5.07
C ARG A 107 2.18 -1.79 4.93
N ALA A 108 3.10 -2.04 5.85
CA ALA A 108 3.94 -3.25 5.81
C ALA A 108 3.09 -4.53 5.96
N GLN A 109 2.13 -4.53 6.90
CA GLN A 109 1.20 -5.65 7.10
C GLN A 109 0.33 -5.89 5.86
N LEU A 110 -0.25 -4.83 5.29
CA LEU A 110 -1.07 -4.94 4.07
C LEU A 110 -0.25 -5.41 2.86
N LYS A 111 1.00 -4.97 2.73
CA LYS A 111 1.91 -5.43 1.69
C LYS A 111 2.15 -6.93 1.78
N GLN A 112 2.42 -7.43 2.99
CA GLN A 112 2.62 -8.86 3.23
C GLN A 112 1.35 -9.67 2.89
N ALA A 113 0.19 -9.24 3.39
CA ALA A 113 -1.09 -9.89 3.10
C ALA A 113 -1.42 -9.89 1.59
N HIS A 114 -1.10 -8.82 0.88
CA HIS A 114 -1.28 -8.74 -0.57
C HIS A 114 -0.38 -9.73 -1.31
N ILE A 115 0.90 -9.85 -0.93
CA ILE A 115 1.83 -10.81 -1.54
C ILE A 115 1.33 -12.25 -1.33
N GLU A 116 0.91 -12.60 -0.12
CA GLU A 116 0.36 -13.92 0.19
C GLU A 116 -0.91 -14.22 -0.61
N GLN A 117 -1.81 -13.24 -0.73
CA GLN A 117 -3.02 -13.37 -1.53
C GLN A 117 -2.69 -13.60 -3.01
N GLN A 118 -1.75 -12.84 -3.55
CA GLN A 118 -1.30 -12.97 -4.94
C GLN A 118 -0.65 -14.34 -5.21
N GLN A 119 0.19 -14.83 -4.29
CA GLN A 119 0.78 -16.17 -4.39
C GLN A 119 -0.30 -17.25 -4.41
N LYS A 120 -1.32 -17.13 -3.55
CA LYS A 120 -2.48 -18.04 -3.54
C LYS A 120 -3.22 -17.98 -4.88
N THR A 121 -3.54 -16.79 -5.39
CA THR A 121 -4.23 -16.64 -6.69
C THR A 121 -3.45 -17.36 -7.80
N ARG A 122 -2.15 -17.08 -7.93
CA ARG A 122 -1.29 -17.69 -8.96
C ARG A 122 -1.23 -19.21 -8.87
N ALA A 123 -1.11 -19.77 -7.66
CA ALA A 123 -1.11 -21.22 -7.46
C ALA A 123 -2.42 -21.86 -7.92
N TRP A 124 -3.56 -21.20 -7.64
CA TRP A 124 -4.87 -21.67 -8.07
C TRP A 124 -5.08 -21.55 -9.58
N ASP A 125 -4.63 -20.46 -10.20
CA ASP A 125 -4.70 -20.28 -11.66
C ASP A 125 -3.93 -21.39 -12.37
N SER A 126 -2.72 -21.73 -11.90
CA SER A 126 -1.93 -22.83 -12.45
C SER A 126 -2.64 -24.19 -12.35
N LEU A 127 -3.34 -24.47 -11.25
CA LEU A 127 -4.11 -25.71 -11.08
C LEU A 127 -5.33 -25.76 -11.99
N LEU A 128 -6.01 -24.61 -12.20
CA LEU A 128 -7.16 -24.51 -13.08
C LEU A 128 -6.75 -24.70 -14.54
N GLU A 129 -5.65 -24.08 -14.97
CA GLU A 129 -5.08 -24.30 -16.30
C GLU A 129 -4.74 -25.77 -16.55
N GLN A 130 -4.10 -26.44 -15.58
CA GLN A 130 -3.82 -27.88 -15.67
C GLN A 130 -5.10 -28.69 -15.82
N ARG A 131 -6.15 -28.35 -15.07
CA ARG A 131 -7.43 -29.05 -15.14
C ARG A 131 -8.15 -28.84 -16.48
N VAL A 132 -8.16 -27.61 -16.99
CA VAL A 132 -8.73 -27.31 -18.31
C VAL A 132 -8.00 -28.09 -19.41
N ARG A 133 -6.66 -28.15 -19.35
CA ARG A 133 -5.85 -28.95 -20.29
C ARG A 133 -6.14 -30.45 -20.17
N SER A 134 -6.34 -30.98 -18.96
CA SER A 134 -6.67 -32.41 -18.79
C SER A 134 -8.07 -32.74 -19.31
N ASP A 135 -9.04 -31.87 -19.05
CA ASP A 135 -10.42 -32.06 -19.50
C ASP A 135 -10.50 -31.97 -21.03
N ALA A 136 -9.73 -31.08 -21.67
CA ALA A 136 -9.61 -31.01 -23.13
C ALA A 136 -9.00 -32.29 -23.74
N ARG A 137 -7.89 -32.80 -23.19
CA ARG A 137 -7.29 -34.07 -23.65
C ARG A 137 -8.22 -35.26 -23.51
N LEU A 138 -9.02 -35.31 -22.43
CA LEU A 138 -10.00 -36.37 -22.23
C LEU A 138 -11.17 -36.28 -23.23
N ALA A 139 -11.55 -35.06 -23.64
CA ALA A 139 -12.54 -34.87 -24.69
C ALA A 139 -11.99 -35.34 -26.05
N GLU A 140 -10.76 -34.94 -26.40
CA GLU A 140 -10.08 -35.39 -27.62
C GLU A 140 -10.00 -36.93 -27.70
N GLN A 141 -9.62 -37.61 -26.61
CA GLN A 141 -9.57 -39.07 -26.55
C GLN A 141 -10.94 -39.74 -26.72
N ARG A 142 -12.02 -39.10 -26.26
CA ARG A 142 -13.39 -39.61 -26.46
C ARG A 142 -13.81 -39.44 -27.91
N ASP A 143 -13.55 -38.27 -28.49
CA ASP A 143 -13.84 -38.00 -29.89
C ASP A 143 -13.06 -38.95 -30.82
N GLU A 144 -11.81 -39.29 -30.48
CA GLU A 144 -11.02 -40.32 -31.19
C GLU A 144 -11.60 -41.73 -31.02
N ALA A 145 -12.13 -42.09 -29.84
CA ALA A 145 -12.73 -43.40 -29.58
C ALA A 145 -14.11 -43.57 -30.26
N ASP A 146 -14.86 -42.46 -30.40
CA ASP A 146 -16.17 -42.42 -31.05
C ASP A 146 -16.06 -42.25 -32.58
N GLN A 147 -14.85 -42.08 -33.14
CA GLN A 147 -14.65 -42.14 -34.58
C GLN A 147 -14.92 -43.57 -35.08
N PRO A 148 -15.88 -43.77 -36.01
CA PRO A 148 -16.06 -45.07 -36.63
C PRO A 148 -14.76 -45.43 -37.34
N SER A 149 -14.24 -46.63 -37.05
CA SER A 149 -13.12 -47.20 -37.80
C SER A 149 -13.46 -47.11 -39.28
N VAL A 150 -12.77 -46.22 -40.02
CA VAL A 150 -12.86 -46.20 -41.47
C VAL A 150 -12.21 -47.49 -41.92
N ALA A 151 -13.03 -48.53 -42.04
CA ALA A 151 -12.68 -49.76 -42.72
C ALA A 151 -12.38 -49.35 -44.16
N ILE A 152 -11.10 -49.22 -44.46
CA ILE A 152 -10.60 -49.13 -45.83
C ILE A 152 -11.17 -50.37 -46.53
N PRO A 153 -12.01 -50.24 -47.57
CA PRO A 153 -12.53 -51.40 -48.28
C PRO A 153 -11.33 -52.14 -48.85
N ALA A 154 -11.10 -53.34 -48.32
CA ALA A 154 -10.06 -54.23 -48.78
C ALA A 154 -10.27 -54.51 -50.28
N GLY A 155 -9.25 -54.15 -51.06
CA GLY A 155 -8.86 -54.74 -52.33
C GLY A 155 -9.97 -55.31 -53.22
N VAL A 156 -10.17 -54.63 -54.35
CA VAL A 156 -10.56 -55.23 -55.62
C VAL A 156 -9.80 -56.56 -55.81
N SER A 157 -10.49 -57.68 -55.60
CA SER A 157 -10.05 -58.99 -56.05
C SER A 157 -10.39 -59.10 -57.53
N GLY A 158 -9.43 -58.71 -58.38
CA GLY A 158 -9.42 -59.09 -59.78
C GLY A 158 -9.04 -60.56 -59.88
N ASN A 159 -10.00 -61.41 -60.22
CA ASN A 159 -9.73 -62.76 -60.70
C ASN A 159 -10.94 -63.21 -61.53
N GLU A 160 -10.75 -63.43 -62.84
CA GLU A 160 -11.33 -64.54 -63.59
C GLU A 160 -10.78 -64.56 -65.05
N PRO A 161 -10.80 -65.73 -65.71
CA PRO A 161 -9.75 -66.27 -66.60
C PRO A 161 -9.71 -65.77 -68.04
#